data_AF-A0A2N8PAT9-F1
#
_entry.id   AF-A0A2N8PAT9-F1
#
_cell.length_a   1.000
_cell.length_b   1.000
_cell.length_c   1.000
_cell.angle_alpha   90.00
_cell.angle_beta   90.00
_cell.angle_gamma   90.00
#
_symmetry.space_group_name_H-M   'P 1'
#
loop_
_entity.id
_entity.type
_entity.pdbx_description
1 polymer ?
#
loop_
_entity_poly.entity_id
_entity_poly.type
_entity_poly.pdbx_seq_one_letter_code
_entity_poly.pdbx_strand_id
1 'polypeptide(L)'
;MSTPHPGPEPLHLADTPGYPLARTVAMPETVDYPTGALSIRLGALQVRAEGRPETVAGEDTTYRIPALVLTGRYALDARPDEIRDLDTAGNLRPLSEEARQPTLPAGSRIEAPHEPPDPETLKKWRDRADAHRTKLMQTDNGRKLLIEYGANNESYYGIFDGSSSVSGNLRKTWRKDGVTRRASEHTYGTTDPTMSDGPQPKVNDWKDPERPDVTYNGHAFGQQLAVGTALALEADNIRATDPDKADRYVAAAGAATSFSKAVTESTGNKSDATNPMTQQDIYTTVDRHSGVVPTTSAEEVARYAGLASGTYAVAAEDEPEDWLPLTDDQRSLIQEFGRNVYHDEAREQPQAIDTLHWGDCSARLDDVRVTLDPDRADATVTLPALTLDIDDTSWQGPVGEVARERLRTMRFVQELLRDAVAETVRHAALTGIAGYAPPRDGRS
;
A
#
# COMPACT_ATOMS: atom_id res chain seq x y z
N MET A 1 -41.83 -30.37 15.63
CA MET A 1 -41.44 -28.95 15.60
C MET A 1 -40.02 -28.85 16.11
N SER A 2 -39.05 -28.80 15.20
CA SER A 2 -37.64 -28.68 15.56
C SER A 2 -37.37 -27.24 16.00
N THR A 3 -36.94 -27.08 17.24
CA THR A 3 -36.40 -25.81 17.75
C THR A 3 -35.22 -25.39 16.87
N PRO A 4 -35.21 -24.17 16.31
CA PRO A 4 -34.08 -23.70 15.52
C PRO A 4 -32.85 -23.69 16.43
N HIS A 5 -31.78 -24.39 16.02
CA HIS A 5 -30.49 -24.22 16.64
C HIS A 5 -30.11 -22.73 16.56
N PRO A 6 -29.59 -22.12 17.62
CA PRO A 6 -29.11 -20.74 17.54
C PRO A 6 -28.07 -20.69 16.41
N GLY A 7 -28.31 -19.80 15.44
CA GLY A 7 -27.34 -19.54 14.39
C GLY A 7 -26.02 -19.06 15.00
N PRO A 8 -24.91 -19.15 14.25
CA PRO A 8 -23.63 -18.65 14.72
C PRO A 8 -23.74 -17.15 15.09
N GLU A 9 -23.02 -16.77 16.14
CA GLU A 9 -23.00 -15.41 16.67
C GLU A 9 -22.46 -14.44 15.60
N PRO A 10 -23.10 -13.29 15.36
CA PRO A 10 -22.61 -12.33 14.38
C PRO A 10 -21.27 -11.74 14.82
N LEU A 11 -20.34 -11.61 13.87
CA LEU A 11 -19.08 -10.91 14.08
C LEU A 11 -19.26 -9.44 13.73
N HIS A 12 -18.85 -8.55 14.62
CA HIS A 12 -18.97 -7.11 14.43
C HIS A 12 -17.72 -6.53 13.79
N LEU A 13 -17.91 -5.68 12.78
CA LEU A 13 -16.85 -4.90 12.15
C LEU A 13 -16.89 -3.47 12.68
N ALA A 14 -15.74 -2.80 12.69
CA ALA A 14 -15.68 -1.39 13.02
C ALA A 14 -16.41 -0.55 11.96
N ASP A 15 -17.04 0.54 12.41
CA ASP A 15 -17.61 1.54 11.52
C ASP A 15 -16.51 2.17 10.64
N THR A 16 -16.83 2.46 9.38
CA THR A 16 -15.90 3.08 8.46
C THR A 16 -15.89 4.60 8.63
N PRO A 17 -14.77 5.29 8.30
CA PRO A 17 -14.82 6.72 8.08
C PRO A 17 -15.74 7.06 6.88
N GLY A 18 -16.03 8.36 6.70
CA GLY A 18 -16.73 8.86 5.53
C GLY A 18 -15.81 8.88 4.32
N TYR A 19 -15.90 7.86 3.46
CA TYR A 19 -15.13 7.75 2.24
C TYR A 19 -15.62 8.75 1.18
N PRO A 20 -14.78 9.71 0.72
CA PRO A 20 -15.16 10.69 -0.30
C PRO A 20 -15.67 10.07 -1.61
N LEU A 21 -16.89 10.40 -2.03
CA LEU A 21 -17.49 9.94 -3.30
C LEU A 21 -17.29 10.92 -4.45
N ALA A 22 -17.54 12.20 -4.21
CA ALA A 22 -17.56 13.24 -5.24
C ALA A 22 -17.34 14.63 -4.62
N ARG A 23 -16.93 15.58 -5.46
CA ARG A 23 -16.81 17.00 -5.12
C ARG A 23 -17.62 17.84 -6.10
N THR A 24 -17.91 19.07 -5.71
CA THR A 24 -18.65 20.05 -6.53
C THR A 24 -20.00 19.54 -7.02
N VAL A 25 -20.71 18.77 -6.19
CA VAL A 25 -22.04 18.24 -6.53
C VAL A 25 -23.10 19.27 -6.18
N ALA A 26 -24.08 19.49 -7.07
CA ALA A 26 -25.23 20.34 -6.79
C ALA A 26 -26.05 19.74 -5.64
N MET A 27 -26.21 20.50 -4.56
CA MET A 27 -26.86 20.04 -3.33
C MET A 27 -28.38 20.27 -3.34
N PRO A 28 -29.17 19.46 -2.60
CA PRO A 28 -30.59 19.70 -2.44
C PRO A 28 -30.86 20.98 -1.64
N GLU A 29 -32.04 21.59 -1.83
CA GLU A 29 -32.46 22.79 -1.09
C GLU A 29 -32.55 22.59 0.44
N THR A 30 -32.48 21.34 0.91
CA THR A 30 -32.51 20.98 2.33
C THR A 30 -31.19 21.24 3.06
N VAL A 31 -30.10 21.56 2.35
CA VAL A 31 -28.83 21.96 2.96
C VAL A 31 -28.48 23.41 2.59
N ASP A 32 -27.80 24.11 3.49
CA ASP A 32 -27.59 25.57 3.42
C ASP A 32 -26.53 26.03 2.40
N TYR A 33 -26.06 25.14 1.52
CA TYR A 33 -25.02 25.42 0.53
C TYR A 33 -25.38 24.84 -0.85
N PRO A 34 -25.12 25.55 -1.95
CA PRO A 34 -25.55 25.14 -3.30
C PRO A 34 -24.70 24.00 -3.89
N THR A 35 -23.44 23.87 -3.47
CA THR A 35 -22.53 22.81 -3.92
C THR A 35 -21.76 22.19 -2.75
N GLY A 36 -21.54 20.89 -2.82
CA GLY A 36 -20.99 20.11 -1.72
C GLY A 36 -20.10 18.94 -2.17
N ALA A 37 -19.28 18.47 -1.24
CA ALA A 37 -18.58 17.20 -1.38
C ALA A 37 -19.39 16.09 -0.71
N LEU A 38 -19.50 14.95 -1.38
CA LEU A 38 -20.21 13.76 -0.92
C LEU A 38 -19.24 12.76 -0.32
N SER A 39 -19.64 12.08 0.75
CA SER A 39 -18.94 10.92 1.31
C SER A 39 -19.92 9.83 1.70
N ILE A 40 -19.45 8.58 1.77
CA ILE A 40 -20.23 7.45 2.26
C ILE A 40 -19.55 6.84 3.47
N ARG A 41 -20.31 6.62 4.54
CA ARG A 41 -19.87 5.84 5.71
C ARG A 41 -20.74 4.60 5.85
N LEU A 42 -20.11 3.51 6.27
CA LEU A 42 -20.76 2.25 6.60
C LEU A 42 -20.63 2.01 8.10
N GLY A 43 -21.71 1.65 8.76
CA GLY A 43 -21.72 1.43 10.20
C GLY A 43 -22.66 0.32 10.64
N ALA A 44 -22.53 -0.08 11.91
CA ALA A 44 -23.23 -1.23 12.47
C ALA A 44 -23.03 -2.50 11.62
N LEU A 45 -21.84 -2.66 11.04
CA LEU A 45 -21.49 -3.77 10.15
C LEU A 45 -21.36 -5.08 10.94
N GLN A 46 -22.01 -6.12 10.43
CA GLN A 46 -22.07 -7.45 11.04
C GLN A 46 -21.95 -8.52 9.96
N VAL A 47 -21.12 -9.53 10.23
CA VAL A 47 -20.99 -10.72 9.37
C VAL A 47 -21.51 -11.93 10.09
N ARG A 48 -22.45 -12.64 9.46
CA ARG A 48 -23.02 -13.88 9.99
C ARG A 48 -22.78 -15.03 9.02
N ALA A 49 -22.24 -16.14 9.54
CA ALA A 49 -22.16 -17.38 8.77
C ALA A 49 -23.54 -18.02 8.59
N GLU A 50 -23.83 -18.44 7.36
CA GLU A 50 -25.00 -19.25 7.02
C GLU A 50 -24.54 -20.64 6.59
N GLY A 51 -24.97 -21.64 7.36
CA GLY A 51 -24.47 -23.00 7.24
C GLY A 51 -23.36 -23.31 8.25
N ARG A 52 -22.95 -24.57 8.29
CA ARG A 52 -21.81 -25.00 9.11
C ARG A 52 -20.56 -25.01 8.24
N PRO A 53 -19.37 -24.75 8.80
CA PRO A 53 -18.11 -25.02 8.13
C PRO A 53 -18.03 -26.46 7.61
N GLU A 54 -17.54 -26.64 6.39
CA GLU A 54 -17.44 -27.91 5.67
C GLU A 54 -15.99 -28.17 5.25
N THR A 55 -15.52 -29.41 5.40
CA THR A 55 -14.18 -29.79 4.93
C THR A 55 -14.10 -29.75 3.41
N VAL A 56 -13.01 -29.24 2.85
CA VAL A 56 -12.76 -29.29 1.40
C VAL A 56 -12.06 -30.61 1.07
N ALA A 57 -12.63 -31.38 0.14
CA ALA A 57 -12.08 -32.68 -0.23
C ALA A 57 -10.69 -32.53 -0.87
N GLY A 58 -9.68 -33.18 -0.27
CA GLY A 58 -8.30 -33.14 -0.75
C GLY A 58 -7.45 -31.99 -0.21
N GLU A 59 -7.98 -31.16 0.71
CA GLU A 59 -7.26 -30.06 1.35
C GLU A 59 -7.37 -30.17 2.88
N ASP A 60 -6.42 -30.86 3.52
CA ASP A 60 -6.50 -31.23 4.95
C ASP A 60 -6.51 -30.02 5.91
N THR A 61 -6.03 -28.85 5.47
CA THR A 61 -6.01 -27.62 6.27
C THR A 61 -7.01 -26.55 5.80
N THR A 62 -7.80 -26.84 4.76
CA THR A 62 -8.78 -25.89 4.21
C THR A 62 -10.20 -26.35 4.51
N TYR A 63 -11.02 -25.42 4.99
CA TYR A 63 -12.46 -25.61 5.10
C TYR A 63 -13.21 -24.44 4.45
N ARG A 64 -14.46 -24.73 4.11
CA ARG A 64 -15.38 -23.80 3.45
C ARG A 64 -16.46 -23.37 4.45
N ILE A 65 -16.74 -22.07 4.50
CA ILE A 65 -17.97 -21.52 5.06
C ILE A 65 -18.95 -21.35 3.88
N PRO A 66 -20.11 -22.04 3.87
CA PRO A 66 -20.99 -22.07 2.70
C PRO A 66 -21.42 -20.67 2.24
N ALA A 67 -21.81 -19.82 3.19
CA ALA A 67 -22.05 -18.41 2.93
C ALA A 67 -21.75 -17.54 4.16
N LEU A 68 -21.28 -16.32 3.90
CA LEU A 68 -21.23 -15.23 4.86
C LEU A 68 -22.19 -14.13 4.40
N VAL A 69 -23.08 -13.70 5.28
CA VAL A 69 -23.97 -12.57 5.05
C VAL A 69 -23.45 -11.38 5.85
N LEU A 70 -23.03 -10.35 5.13
CA LEU A 70 -22.70 -9.03 5.67
C LEU A 70 -23.97 -8.18 5.68
N THR A 71 -24.28 -7.56 6.81
CA THR A 71 -25.36 -6.57 6.94
C THR A 71 -24.86 -5.36 7.71
N GLY A 72 -25.39 -4.18 7.40
CA GLY A 72 -25.12 -2.97 8.16
C GLY A 72 -25.99 -1.82 7.69
N ARG A 73 -25.55 -0.61 8.01
CA ARG A 73 -26.17 0.64 7.58
C ARG A 73 -25.20 1.47 6.79
N TYR A 74 -25.70 2.20 5.81
CA TYR A 74 -24.94 3.26 5.16
C TYR A 74 -25.47 4.63 5.60
N ALA A 75 -24.61 5.62 5.50
CA ALA A 75 -25.01 7.02 5.45
C ALA A 75 -24.26 7.71 4.31
N LEU A 76 -25.01 8.38 3.45
CA LEU A 76 -24.53 9.26 2.40
C LEU A 76 -24.52 10.67 2.98
N ASP A 77 -23.33 11.15 3.29
CA ASP A 77 -23.14 12.43 3.95
C ASP A 77 -22.67 13.50 2.95
N ALA A 78 -22.95 14.74 3.29
CA ALA A 78 -22.54 15.92 2.55
C ALA A 78 -21.83 16.92 3.46
N ARG A 79 -20.92 17.66 2.83
CA ARG A 79 -20.30 18.84 3.42
C ARG A 79 -20.26 19.97 2.40
N PRO A 80 -20.25 21.24 2.84
CA PRO A 80 -19.98 22.35 1.94
C PRO A 80 -18.65 22.10 1.25
N ASP A 81 -18.63 22.23 -0.07
CA ASP A 81 -17.36 22.23 -0.76
C ASP A 81 -16.76 23.63 -0.60
N GLU A 82 -15.48 23.73 -0.26
CA GLU A 82 -14.80 25.01 -0.32
C GLU A 82 -14.73 25.44 -1.79
N ILE A 83 -15.63 26.33 -2.22
CA ILE A 83 -15.42 27.13 -3.42
C ILE A 83 -14.30 28.11 -3.07
N ARG A 84 -13.06 27.77 -3.40
CA ARG A 84 -11.94 28.69 -3.28
C ARG A 84 -11.98 29.68 -4.43
N ASP A 85 -12.70 30.78 -4.23
CA ASP A 85 -12.71 31.94 -5.16
C ASP A 85 -11.46 32.84 -5.01
N LEU A 86 -10.53 32.49 -4.11
CA LEU A 86 -9.30 33.22 -3.86
C LEU A 86 -8.09 32.28 -3.76
N ASP A 87 -7.08 32.62 -4.54
CA ASP A 87 -5.73 32.11 -4.43
C ASP A 87 -5.18 32.39 -3.03
N THR A 88 -5.02 31.34 -2.23
CA THR A 88 -4.27 31.41 -0.97
C THR A 88 -2.80 31.01 -1.17
N ALA A 89 -2.34 30.89 -2.43
CA ALA A 89 -0.93 30.77 -2.73
C ALA A 89 -0.22 32.08 -2.42
N GLY A 90 0.75 31.97 -1.51
CA GLY A 90 2.00 32.67 -1.70
C GLY A 90 2.20 33.93 -0.86
N ASN A 91 2.96 33.69 0.21
CA ASN A 91 3.96 34.57 0.83
C ASN A 91 3.46 35.31 2.09
N LEU A 92 4.15 35.30 3.24
CA LEU A 92 5.58 35.51 3.46
C LEU A 92 5.97 35.05 4.88
N ARG A 93 6.75 33.98 5.05
CA ARG A 93 7.62 33.84 6.24
C ARG A 93 8.99 33.28 5.85
N PRO A 94 10.09 33.92 6.28
CA PRO A 94 11.39 33.27 6.27
C PRO A 94 11.34 32.02 7.16
N LEU A 95 12.03 30.96 6.72
CA LEU A 95 12.30 29.78 7.52
C LEU A 95 12.86 30.18 8.91
N SER A 96 12.32 29.61 9.99
CA SER A 96 12.82 29.84 11.36
C SER A 96 14.25 29.31 11.52
N GLU A 97 15.02 29.85 12.47
CA GLU A 97 16.38 29.39 12.78
C GLU A 97 16.48 27.90 13.13
N GLU A 98 15.37 27.29 13.58
CA GLU A 98 15.25 25.85 13.83
C GLU A 98 15.32 25.01 12.55
N ALA A 99 14.91 25.55 11.39
CA ALA A 99 15.05 24.90 10.09
C ALA A 99 16.47 25.00 9.49
N ARG A 100 17.40 25.67 10.19
CA ARG A 100 18.82 25.82 9.80
C ARG A 100 19.77 25.04 10.70
N GLN A 101 19.27 24.21 11.61
CA GLN A 101 20.11 23.37 12.46
C GLN A 101 20.37 22.00 11.81
N PRO A 102 21.55 21.39 12.07
CA PRO A 102 21.89 20.08 11.53
C PRO A 102 20.85 19.04 11.97
N THR A 103 20.27 18.38 10.98
CA THR A 103 19.24 17.35 11.10
C THR A 103 19.77 16.16 11.91
N LEU A 104 19.08 15.85 13.01
CA LEU A 104 19.23 14.58 13.71
C LEU A 104 18.79 13.43 12.78
N PRO A 105 19.40 12.24 12.91
CA PRO A 105 19.04 11.10 12.08
C PRO A 105 17.63 10.56 12.35
N ALA A 106 17.00 10.10 11.27
CA ALA A 106 15.69 9.45 11.22
C ALA A 106 15.51 8.41 12.35
N GLY A 107 14.42 8.54 13.11
CA GLY A 107 14.06 7.51 14.11
C GLY A 107 13.21 7.94 15.31
N SER A 108 12.66 9.14 15.38
CA SER A 108 11.78 9.51 16.51
C SER A 108 10.45 10.06 16.02
N ARG A 109 9.36 9.31 16.24
CA ARG A 109 7.97 9.77 16.52
C ARG A 109 6.84 8.84 16.09
N ILE A 110 7.11 7.60 15.68
CA ILE A 110 6.05 6.58 15.61
C ILE A 110 6.58 5.32 16.28
N GLU A 111 5.89 4.88 17.34
CA GLU A 111 6.15 3.61 18.03
C GLU A 111 6.22 2.49 16.98
N ALA A 112 7.42 1.96 16.77
CA ALA A 112 7.61 0.81 15.91
C ALA A 112 7.30 -0.45 16.73
N PRO A 113 6.70 -1.49 16.13
CA PRO A 113 6.57 -2.80 16.77
C PRO A 113 7.92 -3.51 16.99
N HIS A 114 9.01 -2.96 16.44
CA HIS A 114 10.38 -3.40 16.67
C HIS A 114 11.23 -2.19 17.06
N GLU A 115 12.04 -2.31 18.11
CA GLU A 115 12.94 -1.24 18.54
C GLU A 115 13.87 -0.83 17.37
N PRO A 116 14.03 0.48 17.09
CA PRO A 116 15.01 0.92 16.10
C PRO A 116 16.40 0.41 16.49
N PRO A 117 17.29 0.10 15.51
CA PRO A 117 18.65 -0.31 15.84
C PRO A 117 19.31 0.73 16.73
N ASP A 118 20.15 0.28 17.66
CA ASP A 118 20.85 1.18 18.55
C ASP A 118 21.73 2.17 17.76
N PRO A 119 22.05 3.35 18.32
CA PRO A 119 22.82 4.37 17.63
C PRO A 119 24.19 3.90 17.10
N GLU A 120 24.85 2.94 17.76
CA GLU A 120 26.14 2.42 17.30
C GLU A 120 25.97 1.52 16.07
N THR A 121 24.95 0.67 16.05
CA THR A 121 24.59 -0.14 14.88
C THR A 121 24.24 0.73 13.69
N LEU A 122 23.42 1.77 13.89
CA LEU A 122 23.10 2.74 12.83
C LEU A 122 24.35 3.45 12.30
N LYS A 123 25.29 3.82 13.18
CA LYS A 123 26.56 4.43 12.77
C LYS A 123 27.37 3.47 11.90
N LYS A 124 27.52 2.20 12.31
CA LYS A 124 28.25 1.18 11.53
C LYS A 124 27.66 0.99 10.13
N TRP A 125 26.34 0.98 10.01
CA TRP A 125 25.68 0.85 8.70
C TRP A 125 25.89 2.08 7.82
N ARG A 126 25.90 3.29 8.40
CA ARG A 126 26.24 4.52 7.67
C ARG A 126 27.68 4.53 7.20
N ASP A 127 28.63 4.21 8.09
CA ASP A 127 30.05 4.14 7.73
C ASP A 127 30.27 3.13 6.58
N ARG A 128 29.52 2.01 6.59
CA ARG A 128 29.50 1.03 5.49
C ARG A 128 28.95 1.64 4.19
N ALA A 129 27.80 2.29 4.23
CA ALA A 129 27.20 2.95 3.08
C ALA A 129 28.13 4.03 2.48
N ASP A 130 28.80 4.80 3.33
CA ASP A 130 29.79 5.80 2.92
C ASP A 130 31.00 5.14 2.24
N ALA A 131 31.48 4.00 2.76
CA ALA A 131 32.54 3.24 2.09
C ALA A 131 32.12 2.75 0.69
N HIS A 132 30.88 2.28 0.51
CA HIS A 132 30.34 1.93 -0.81
C HIS A 132 30.28 3.15 -1.73
N ARG A 133 29.82 4.30 -1.22
CA ARG A 133 29.80 5.57 -1.96
C ARG A 133 31.20 5.97 -2.41
N THR A 134 32.20 5.92 -1.51
CA THR A 134 33.61 6.19 -1.84
C THR A 134 34.10 5.25 -2.95
N LYS A 135 33.72 3.97 -2.91
CA LYS A 135 34.12 3.01 -3.93
C LYS A 135 33.51 3.32 -5.30
N LEU A 136 32.22 3.65 -5.34
CA LEU A 136 31.53 4.07 -6.58
C LEU A 136 32.10 5.36 -7.16
N MET A 137 32.54 6.31 -6.34
CA MET A 137 33.18 7.55 -6.81
C MET A 137 34.48 7.32 -7.60
N GLN A 138 35.10 6.15 -7.50
CA GLN A 138 36.35 5.82 -8.20
C GLN A 138 36.15 5.60 -9.70
N THR A 139 34.92 5.35 -10.17
CA THR A 139 34.63 5.08 -11.59
C THR A 139 33.74 6.16 -12.19
N ASP A 140 33.84 6.36 -13.51
CA ASP A 140 33.05 7.38 -14.22
C ASP A 140 31.54 7.11 -14.09
N ASN A 141 31.14 5.86 -14.31
CA ASN A 141 29.74 5.44 -14.22
C ASN A 141 29.22 5.43 -12.78
N GLY A 142 30.07 5.08 -11.80
CA GLY A 142 29.69 5.16 -10.39
C GLY A 142 29.48 6.60 -9.93
N ARG A 143 30.28 7.56 -10.41
CA ARG A 143 30.03 9.00 -10.17
C ARG A 143 28.71 9.47 -10.79
N LYS A 144 28.43 9.09 -12.04
CA LYS A 144 27.16 9.44 -12.71
C LYS A 144 25.94 8.89 -11.95
N LEU A 145 26.00 7.64 -11.50
CA LEU A 145 24.95 7.03 -10.69
C LEU A 145 24.70 7.83 -9.39
N LEU A 146 25.77 8.22 -8.70
CA LEU A 146 25.65 9.01 -7.46
C LEU A 146 25.13 10.44 -7.70
N ILE A 147 25.45 11.04 -8.84
CA ILE A 147 24.90 12.34 -9.25
C ILE A 147 23.39 12.22 -9.51
N GLU A 148 22.97 11.19 -10.25
CA GLU A 148 21.55 10.94 -10.55
C GLU A 148 20.74 10.70 -9.28
N TYR A 149 21.25 9.86 -8.38
CA TYR A 149 20.66 9.65 -7.06
C TYR A 149 20.60 10.97 -6.25
N GLY A 150 21.70 11.73 -6.26
CA GLY A 150 21.82 13.00 -5.54
C GLY A 150 20.85 14.07 -6.02
N ALA A 151 20.57 14.13 -7.33
CA ALA A 151 19.63 15.09 -7.93
C ALA A 151 18.19 14.88 -7.43
N ASN A 152 17.84 13.64 -7.04
CA ASN A 152 16.51 13.26 -6.58
C ASN A 152 16.43 13.05 -5.05
N ASN A 153 17.56 13.18 -4.33
CA ASN A 153 17.65 12.87 -2.90
C ASN A 153 16.73 13.75 -2.03
N GLU A 154 16.51 15.01 -2.39
CA GLU A 154 15.53 15.86 -1.70
C GLU A 154 14.10 15.34 -1.86
N SER A 155 13.76 14.82 -3.04
CA SER A 155 12.44 14.24 -3.29
C SER A 155 12.25 12.95 -2.50
N TYR A 156 13.25 12.06 -2.52
CA TYR A 156 13.25 10.83 -1.72
C TYR A 156 13.15 11.13 -0.22
N TYR A 157 13.93 12.10 0.28
CA TYR A 157 13.83 12.52 1.68
C TYR A 157 12.45 13.12 1.99
N GLY A 158 11.97 14.04 1.14
CA GLY A 158 10.72 14.75 1.35
C GLY A 158 9.50 13.83 1.42
N ILE A 159 9.45 12.77 0.60
CA ILE A 159 8.34 11.81 0.65
C ILE A 159 8.44 10.86 1.87
N PHE A 160 9.66 10.54 2.33
CA PHE A 160 9.83 9.69 3.51
C PHE A 160 9.60 10.44 4.83
N ASP A 161 9.97 11.71 4.91
CA ASP A 161 9.85 12.56 6.12
C ASP A 161 8.53 13.36 6.16
N GLY A 162 7.77 13.34 5.07
CA GLY A 162 6.51 14.07 4.95
C GLY A 162 5.46 13.64 6.00
N SER A 163 4.52 14.54 6.27
CA SER A 163 3.41 14.31 7.19
C SER A 163 2.12 13.85 6.48
N SER A 164 2.13 13.71 5.15
CA SER A 164 0.95 13.24 4.40
C SER A 164 0.65 11.76 4.69
N SER A 165 -0.60 11.35 4.44
CA SER A 165 -1.02 9.94 4.49
C SER A 165 -0.20 9.07 3.54
N VAL A 166 0.21 9.60 2.37
CA VAL A 166 1.16 8.93 1.46
C VAL A 166 2.49 8.65 2.16
N SER A 167 3.07 9.66 2.80
CA SER A 167 4.34 9.55 3.52
C SER A 167 4.23 8.56 4.70
N GLY A 168 3.12 8.59 5.42
CA GLY A 168 2.81 7.66 6.50
C GLY A 168 2.75 6.20 6.02
N ASN A 169 2.04 5.95 4.92
CA ASN A 169 1.90 4.61 4.34
C ASN A 169 3.19 4.10 3.69
N LEU A 170 4.02 4.98 3.12
CA LEU A 170 5.37 4.62 2.69
C LEU A 170 6.21 4.11 3.86
N ARG A 171 6.20 4.81 5.00
CA ARG A 171 6.91 4.36 6.20
C ARG A 171 6.35 3.05 6.77
N LYS A 172 5.03 2.84 6.74
CA LYS A 172 4.40 1.56 7.14
C LYS A 172 4.90 0.42 6.24
N THR A 173 4.85 0.61 4.92
CA THR A 173 5.31 -0.36 3.91
C THR A 173 6.80 -0.67 4.06
N TRP A 174 7.63 0.34 4.29
CA TRP A 174 9.07 0.19 4.50
C TRP A 174 9.43 -0.64 5.73
N ARG A 175 8.60 -0.60 6.77
CA ARG A 175 8.83 -1.28 8.05
C ARG A 175 8.11 -2.62 8.18
N LYS A 176 7.20 -2.95 7.24
CA LYS A 176 6.36 -4.15 7.27
C LYS A 176 7.22 -5.39 7.56
N ASP A 177 6.81 -6.15 8.57
CA ASP A 177 7.42 -7.40 9.03
C ASP A 177 8.93 -7.34 9.38
N GLY A 178 9.53 -6.15 9.49
CA GLY A 178 10.95 -5.97 9.80
C GLY A 178 11.92 -6.39 8.69
N VAL A 179 11.44 -6.74 7.48
CA VAL A 179 12.26 -7.30 6.39
C VAL A 179 13.37 -6.33 5.97
N THR A 180 13.07 -5.03 5.84
CA THR A 180 14.08 -4.03 5.44
C THR A 180 15.24 -3.95 6.44
N ARG A 181 14.98 -4.16 7.74
CA ARG A 181 16.01 -4.19 8.76
C ARG A 181 16.91 -5.42 8.59
N ARG A 182 16.32 -6.61 8.46
CA ARG A 182 17.08 -7.87 8.28
C ARG A 182 17.85 -7.90 6.96
N ALA A 183 17.27 -7.37 5.88
CA ALA A 183 17.97 -7.19 4.62
C ALA A 183 19.17 -6.21 4.76
N SER A 184 19.01 -5.14 5.55
CA SER A 184 20.11 -4.20 5.83
C SER A 184 21.22 -4.84 6.67
N GLU A 185 20.86 -5.63 7.68
CA GLU A 185 21.79 -6.42 8.50
C GLU A 185 22.57 -7.42 7.63
N HIS A 186 21.88 -8.15 6.76
CA HIS A 186 22.47 -9.07 5.80
C HIS A 186 23.45 -8.35 4.86
N THR A 187 23.04 -7.23 4.26
CA THR A 187 23.92 -6.44 3.38
C THR A 187 25.14 -5.94 4.12
N TYR A 188 24.98 -5.43 5.34
CA TYR A 188 26.10 -4.98 6.17
C TYR A 188 27.10 -6.12 6.43
N GLY A 189 26.62 -7.28 6.87
CA GLY A 189 27.47 -8.44 7.19
C GLY A 189 28.14 -9.04 5.95
N THR A 190 27.40 -9.15 4.84
CA THR A 190 27.90 -9.75 3.59
C THR A 190 28.94 -8.87 2.88
N THR A 191 28.91 -7.56 3.13
CA THR A 191 29.84 -6.59 2.54
C THR A 191 30.94 -6.16 3.52
N ASP A 192 31.09 -6.88 4.63
CA ASP A 192 32.14 -6.60 5.60
C ASP A 192 33.52 -7.09 5.09
N PRO A 193 34.51 -6.20 4.89
CA PRO A 193 35.86 -6.57 4.46
C PRO A 193 36.58 -7.39 5.52
N THR A 194 36.07 -7.46 6.76
CA THR A 194 36.64 -8.28 7.83
C THR A 194 36.08 -9.71 7.88
N MET A 195 35.02 -10.02 7.12
CA MET A 195 34.31 -11.32 7.13
C MET A 195 34.99 -12.45 6.33
N SER A 196 36.34 -12.45 6.26
CA SER A 196 37.24 -13.59 5.97
C SER A 196 38.01 -13.62 4.65
N ASP A 197 39.11 -14.39 4.70
CA ASP A 197 40.07 -14.75 3.63
C ASP A 197 39.50 -15.68 2.52
N GLY A 198 38.17 -15.85 2.46
CA GLY A 198 37.46 -16.69 1.49
C GLY A 198 36.82 -15.91 0.32
N PRO A 199 36.18 -16.61 -0.64
CA PRO A 199 35.43 -15.93 -1.70
C PRO A 199 34.28 -15.11 -1.11
N GLN A 200 34.13 -13.86 -1.55
CA GLN A 200 33.07 -12.96 -1.05
C GLN A 200 31.68 -13.60 -1.24
N PRO A 201 30.80 -13.53 -0.22
CA PRO A 201 29.44 -14.04 -0.35
C PRO A 201 28.64 -13.19 -1.35
N LYS A 202 27.59 -13.81 -1.91
CA LYS A 202 26.65 -13.17 -2.83
C LYS A 202 25.66 -12.32 -2.02
N VAL A 203 25.53 -11.05 -2.37
CA VAL A 203 24.72 -10.06 -1.61
C VAL A 203 23.23 -10.35 -1.78
N ASN A 204 22.78 -10.57 -3.02
CA ASN A 204 21.36 -10.74 -3.34
C ASN A 204 20.88 -12.20 -3.32
N ASP A 205 21.74 -13.15 -2.94
CA ASP A 205 21.36 -14.55 -2.70
C ASP A 205 20.93 -14.73 -1.25
N TRP A 206 19.86 -14.03 -0.89
CA TRP A 206 19.32 -13.99 0.47
C TRP A 206 17.82 -14.18 0.46
N LYS A 207 17.34 -14.95 1.43
CA LYS A 207 15.94 -15.10 1.80
C LYS A 207 15.77 -14.68 3.24
N ASP A 208 14.64 -14.05 3.53
CA ASP A 208 14.36 -13.62 4.89
C ASP A 208 14.22 -14.86 5.81
N PRO A 209 14.96 -14.92 6.93
CA PRO A 209 14.96 -16.09 7.80
C PRO A 209 13.63 -16.28 8.55
N GLU A 210 12.86 -15.20 8.75
CA GLU A 210 11.54 -15.24 9.39
C GLU A 210 10.42 -15.36 8.34
N ARG A 211 10.71 -15.05 7.08
CA ARG A 211 9.80 -15.09 5.92
C ARG A 211 10.49 -15.73 4.70
N PRO A 212 10.62 -17.07 4.64
CA PRO A 212 11.38 -17.75 3.58
C PRO A 212 10.83 -17.55 2.15
N ASP A 213 9.60 -17.07 2.03
CA ASP A 213 8.95 -16.62 0.79
C ASP A 213 9.52 -15.31 0.25
N VAL A 214 10.10 -14.47 1.12
CA VAL A 214 10.64 -13.15 0.78
C VAL A 214 12.12 -13.27 0.39
N THR A 215 12.43 -12.87 -0.84
CA THR A 215 13.81 -12.82 -1.37
C THR A 215 14.38 -11.41 -1.30
N TYR A 216 15.71 -11.28 -1.37
CA TYR A 216 16.38 -9.98 -1.41
C TYR A 216 15.88 -9.11 -2.58
N ASN A 217 15.84 -9.68 -3.78
CA ASN A 217 15.40 -8.97 -4.98
C ASN A 217 13.91 -8.63 -4.89
N GLY A 218 13.05 -9.58 -4.51
CA GLY A 218 11.62 -9.34 -4.38
C GLY A 218 11.32 -8.17 -3.44
N HIS A 219 11.99 -8.14 -2.28
CA HIS A 219 11.89 -7.03 -1.35
C HIS A 219 12.46 -5.72 -1.91
N ALA A 220 13.67 -5.73 -2.47
CA ALA A 220 14.32 -4.51 -2.97
C ALA A 220 13.53 -3.85 -4.11
N PHE A 221 13.08 -4.63 -5.09
CA PHE A 221 12.22 -4.14 -6.17
C PHE A 221 10.85 -3.70 -5.65
N GLY A 222 10.27 -4.41 -4.67
CA GLY A 222 9.02 -4.02 -4.02
C GLY A 222 9.12 -2.67 -3.29
N GLN A 223 10.20 -2.42 -2.54
CA GLN A 223 10.41 -1.15 -1.85
C GLN A 223 10.67 0.00 -2.83
N GLN A 224 11.43 -0.25 -3.90
CA GLN A 224 11.65 0.73 -4.95
C GLN A 224 10.34 1.09 -5.67
N LEU A 225 9.48 0.10 -5.92
CA LEU A 225 8.14 0.31 -6.46
C LEU A 225 7.29 1.16 -5.50
N ALA A 226 7.28 0.83 -4.20
CA ALA A 226 6.54 1.59 -3.19
C ALA A 226 6.99 3.07 -3.14
N VAL A 227 8.29 3.35 -3.23
CA VAL A 227 8.82 4.73 -3.31
C VAL A 227 8.34 5.43 -4.58
N GLY A 228 8.42 4.76 -5.74
CA GLY A 228 7.93 5.30 -7.01
C GLY A 228 6.44 5.61 -6.99
N THR A 229 5.63 4.70 -6.43
CA THR A 229 4.19 4.89 -6.24
C THR A 229 3.89 6.06 -5.30
N ALA A 230 4.57 6.14 -4.15
CA ALA A 230 4.37 7.23 -3.19
C ALA A 230 4.68 8.60 -3.82
N LEU A 231 5.79 8.71 -4.56
CA LEU A 231 6.14 9.94 -5.28
C LEU A 231 5.12 10.29 -6.36
N ALA A 232 4.71 9.33 -7.18
CA ALA A 232 3.74 9.57 -8.24
C ALA A 232 2.37 9.98 -7.68
N LEU A 233 1.89 9.31 -6.63
CA LEU A 233 0.61 9.60 -6.00
C LEU A 233 0.63 10.97 -5.28
N GLU A 234 1.67 11.27 -4.51
CA GLU A 234 1.79 12.57 -3.85
C GLU A 234 1.91 13.70 -4.89
N ALA A 235 2.62 13.47 -6.00
CA ALA A 235 2.69 14.44 -7.10
C ALA A 235 1.31 14.75 -7.70
N ASP A 236 0.45 13.75 -7.86
CA ASP A 236 -0.92 13.93 -8.34
C ASP A 236 -1.74 14.74 -7.32
N ASN A 237 -1.66 14.37 -6.03
CA ASN A 237 -2.37 15.03 -4.94
C ASN A 237 -2.03 16.52 -4.80
N ILE A 238 -0.76 16.89 -4.97
CA ILE A 238 -0.30 18.28 -4.78
C ILE A 238 -0.24 19.08 -6.08
N ARG A 239 -0.51 18.48 -7.24
CA ARG A 239 -0.31 19.09 -8.57
C ARG A 239 -0.95 20.48 -8.69
N ALA A 240 -2.18 20.63 -8.20
CA ALA A 240 -2.94 21.87 -8.29
C ALA A 240 -2.42 22.96 -7.33
N THR A 241 -1.74 22.58 -6.25
CA THR A 241 -1.33 23.49 -5.17
C THR A 241 0.17 23.78 -5.15
N ASP A 242 1.00 22.86 -5.65
CA ASP A 242 2.46 22.95 -5.71
C ASP A 242 3.00 22.19 -6.94
N PRO A 243 2.80 22.74 -8.15
CA PRO A 243 3.18 22.07 -9.40
C PRO A 243 4.69 21.83 -9.53
N ASP A 244 5.53 22.73 -9.01
CA ASP A 244 6.99 22.61 -9.06
C ASP A 244 7.49 21.43 -8.20
N LYS A 245 6.88 21.23 -7.02
CA LYS A 245 7.17 20.05 -6.19
C LYS A 245 6.62 18.77 -6.83
N ALA A 246 5.43 18.83 -7.43
CA ALA A 246 4.86 17.70 -8.14
C ALA A 246 5.74 17.25 -9.32
N ASP A 247 6.30 18.18 -10.10
CA ASP A 247 7.24 17.86 -11.19
C ASP A 247 8.52 17.20 -10.67
N ARG A 248 9.07 17.67 -9.54
CA ARG A 248 10.24 17.03 -8.90
C ARG A 248 9.93 15.63 -8.39
N TYR A 249 8.72 15.36 -7.93
CA TYR A 249 8.29 14.03 -7.51
C TYR A 249 8.08 13.09 -8.70
N VAL A 250 7.47 13.55 -9.79
CA VAL A 250 7.37 12.79 -11.04
C VAL A 250 8.75 12.44 -11.59
N ALA A 251 9.68 13.40 -11.61
CA ALA A 251 11.05 13.17 -12.04
C ALA A 251 11.75 12.11 -11.17
N ALA A 252 11.60 12.18 -9.85
CA ALA A 252 12.20 11.22 -8.92
C ALA A 252 11.60 9.81 -9.04
N ALA A 253 10.30 9.69 -9.29
CA ALA A 253 9.62 8.42 -9.57
C ALA A 253 10.09 7.83 -10.91
N GLY A 254 10.26 8.68 -11.92
CA GLY A 254 10.83 8.31 -13.21
C GLY A 254 12.27 7.80 -13.07
N ALA A 255 13.13 8.51 -12.32
CA ALA A 255 14.49 8.09 -12.06
C ALA A 255 14.57 6.74 -11.32
N ALA A 256 13.69 6.52 -10.34
CA ALA A 256 13.58 5.23 -9.66
C ALA A 256 13.19 4.11 -10.66
N THR A 257 12.22 4.34 -11.54
CA THR A 257 11.81 3.33 -12.53
C THR A 257 12.91 3.05 -13.56
N SER A 258 13.58 4.10 -14.05
CA SER A 258 14.71 4.01 -14.97
C SER A 258 15.86 3.20 -14.37
N PHE A 259 16.12 3.35 -13.07
CA PHE A 259 17.11 2.53 -12.36
C PHE A 259 16.72 1.05 -12.32
N SER A 260 15.45 0.72 -12.06
CA SER A 260 14.95 -0.67 -12.12
C SER A 260 15.16 -1.30 -13.50
N LYS A 261 14.85 -0.56 -14.57
CA LYS A 261 15.09 -1.00 -15.96
C LYS A 261 16.58 -1.26 -16.19
N ALA A 262 17.45 -0.33 -15.81
CA ALA A 262 18.89 -0.47 -15.96
C ALA A 262 19.46 -1.70 -15.22
N VAL A 263 19.01 -1.95 -13.99
CA VAL A 263 19.40 -3.15 -13.21
C VAL A 263 18.92 -4.42 -13.92
N THR A 264 17.68 -4.44 -14.40
CA THR A 264 17.10 -5.58 -15.10
C THR A 264 17.87 -5.91 -16.37
N GLU A 265 18.14 -4.92 -17.22
CA GLU A 265 18.87 -5.10 -18.48
C GLU A 265 20.34 -5.49 -18.25
N SER A 266 21.00 -4.88 -17.26
CA SER A 266 22.44 -5.09 -17.05
C SER A 266 22.78 -6.37 -16.29
N THR A 267 21.85 -6.90 -15.51
CA THR A 267 22.12 -8.02 -14.60
C THR A 267 21.15 -9.19 -14.76
N GLY A 268 20.01 -9.00 -15.43
CA GLY A 268 18.91 -9.96 -15.47
C GLY A 268 18.18 -10.15 -14.14
N ASN A 269 18.53 -9.41 -13.08
CA ASN A 269 17.81 -9.45 -11.81
C ASN A 269 16.45 -8.74 -11.95
N LYS A 270 15.41 -9.37 -11.42
CA LYS A 270 14.03 -8.86 -11.33
C LYS A 270 13.45 -9.17 -9.95
N SER A 271 12.23 -8.74 -9.65
CA SER A 271 11.55 -9.09 -8.40
C SER A 271 11.42 -10.60 -8.18
N ASP A 272 11.25 -11.37 -9.25
CA ASP A 272 11.03 -12.82 -9.27
C ASP A 272 12.22 -13.63 -9.78
N ALA A 273 13.30 -12.97 -10.20
CA ALA A 273 14.49 -13.60 -10.77
C ALA A 273 15.78 -13.10 -10.10
N THR A 274 16.62 -14.04 -9.65
CA THR A 274 17.89 -13.75 -8.98
C THR A 274 19.06 -14.32 -9.77
N ASN A 275 19.94 -13.41 -10.22
CA ASN A 275 21.27 -13.71 -10.68
C ASN A 275 22.25 -13.30 -9.56
N PRO A 276 22.83 -14.27 -8.82
CA PRO A 276 23.65 -13.98 -7.64
C PRO A 276 24.92 -13.15 -7.92
N MET A 277 25.07 -12.02 -7.24
CA MET A 277 26.19 -11.08 -7.38
C MET A 277 26.92 -10.86 -6.05
N THR A 278 28.25 -10.91 -6.09
CA THR A 278 29.10 -10.41 -4.99
C THR A 278 29.12 -8.87 -5.00
N GLN A 279 29.64 -8.27 -3.93
CA GLN A 279 29.91 -6.84 -3.89
C GLN A 279 30.79 -6.39 -5.07
N GLN A 280 31.84 -7.15 -5.39
CA GLN A 280 32.73 -6.84 -6.50
C GLN A 280 32.04 -6.96 -7.85
N ASP A 281 31.17 -7.97 -8.03
CA ASP A 281 30.37 -8.11 -9.26
C ASP A 281 29.50 -6.86 -9.47
N ILE A 282 28.86 -6.35 -8.41
CA ILE A 282 28.03 -5.14 -8.47
C ILE A 282 28.86 -3.93 -8.92
N TYR A 283 30.03 -3.70 -8.32
CA TYR A 283 30.91 -2.60 -8.73
C TYR A 283 31.38 -2.74 -10.17
N THR A 284 31.73 -3.95 -10.59
CA THR A 284 32.15 -4.21 -11.97
C THR A 284 31.01 -4.01 -12.96
N THR A 285 29.77 -4.37 -12.63
CA THR A 285 28.60 -4.07 -13.46
C THR A 285 28.39 -2.58 -13.62
N VAL A 286 28.46 -1.81 -12.53
CA VAL A 286 28.32 -0.34 -12.60
C VAL A 286 29.44 0.27 -13.43
N ASP A 287 30.69 -0.14 -13.20
CA ASP A 287 31.85 0.35 -13.94
C ASP A 287 31.74 0.08 -15.45
N ARG A 288 31.33 -1.13 -15.83
CA ARG A 288 31.20 -1.57 -17.23
C ARG A 288 29.89 -1.15 -17.90
N HIS A 289 28.99 -0.48 -17.19
CA HIS A 289 27.73 -0.02 -17.77
C HIS A 289 27.99 0.86 -19.00
N SER A 290 27.15 0.74 -20.03
CA SER A 290 27.28 1.51 -21.27
C SER A 290 27.20 3.03 -21.04
N GLY A 291 26.61 3.43 -19.91
CA GLY A 291 26.31 4.81 -19.55
C GLY A 291 24.98 5.31 -20.11
N VAL A 292 24.28 4.50 -20.89
CA VAL A 292 22.93 4.80 -21.41
C VAL A 292 21.92 4.18 -20.45
N VAL A 293 21.13 5.02 -19.78
CA VAL A 293 20.09 4.56 -18.84
C VAL A 293 18.76 4.51 -19.60
N PRO A 294 17.98 3.42 -19.50
CA PRO A 294 16.64 3.37 -20.06
C PRO A 294 15.78 4.51 -19.51
N THR A 295 15.03 5.18 -20.38
CA THR A 295 14.15 6.28 -19.96
C THR A 295 12.80 5.74 -19.51
N THR A 296 12.20 6.41 -18.54
CA THR A 296 10.81 6.20 -18.10
C THR A 296 9.98 7.38 -18.57
N SER A 297 8.87 7.12 -19.25
CA SER A 297 7.97 8.17 -19.72
C SER A 297 7.12 8.74 -18.59
N ALA A 298 6.60 9.96 -18.76
CA ALA A 298 5.66 10.54 -17.79
C ALA A 298 4.37 9.70 -17.67
N GLU A 299 3.93 9.08 -18.77
CA GLU A 299 2.76 8.19 -18.79
C GLU A 299 3.00 6.90 -17.99
N GLU A 300 4.21 6.33 -18.08
CA GLU A 300 4.58 5.16 -17.27
C GLU A 300 4.65 5.50 -15.77
N VAL A 301 5.06 6.72 -15.41
CA VAL A 301 4.98 7.19 -14.02
C VAL A 301 3.52 7.41 -13.59
N ALA A 302 2.70 8.01 -14.46
CA ALA A 302 1.28 8.25 -14.21
C ALA A 302 0.49 6.95 -14.00
N ARG A 303 0.91 5.83 -14.60
CA ARG A 303 0.36 4.49 -14.33
C ARG A 303 0.36 4.16 -12.83
N TYR A 304 1.42 4.50 -12.09
CA TYR A 304 1.47 4.17 -10.65
C TYR A 304 0.44 4.94 -9.84
N ALA A 305 0.27 6.24 -10.09
CA ALA A 305 -0.75 7.05 -9.44
C ALA A 305 -2.16 6.60 -9.85
N GLY A 306 -2.35 6.28 -11.14
CA GLY A 306 -3.61 5.77 -11.65
C GLY A 306 -4.01 4.42 -11.04
N LEU A 307 -3.06 3.48 -10.91
CA LEU A 307 -3.29 2.19 -10.27
C LEU A 307 -3.59 2.35 -8.77
N ALA A 308 -2.86 3.22 -8.07
CA ALA A 308 -3.07 3.49 -6.65
C ALA A 308 -4.43 4.16 -6.38
N SER A 309 -4.87 5.06 -7.26
CA SER A 309 -6.18 5.73 -7.17
C SER A 309 -7.34 4.90 -7.72
N GLY A 310 -7.06 3.77 -8.38
CA GLY A 310 -8.08 2.96 -9.06
C GLY A 310 -8.65 3.59 -10.34
N THR A 311 -7.98 4.60 -10.89
CA THR A 311 -8.39 5.32 -12.12
C THR A 311 -7.73 4.77 -13.40
N TYR A 312 -6.73 3.90 -13.26
CA TYR A 312 -6.06 3.28 -14.39
C TYR A 312 -6.91 2.16 -15.01
N ALA A 313 -7.39 2.39 -16.24
CA ALA A 313 -8.33 1.52 -16.93
C ALA A 313 -7.71 0.66 -18.06
N VAL A 314 -6.41 0.80 -18.33
CA VAL A 314 -5.73 0.03 -19.37
C VAL A 314 -5.46 -1.38 -18.85
N ALA A 315 -5.80 -2.40 -19.65
CA ALA A 315 -5.51 -3.79 -19.32
C ALA A 315 -4.01 -4.06 -19.38
N ALA A 316 -3.51 -5.02 -18.60
CA ALA A 316 -2.07 -5.27 -18.49
C ALA A 316 -1.43 -5.66 -19.82
N GLU A 317 -2.18 -6.38 -20.66
CA GLU A 317 -1.81 -6.82 -22.01
C GLU A 317 -1.78 -5.68 -23.05
N ASP A 318 -2.44 -4.55 -22.76
CA ASP A 318 -2.52 -3.39 -23.65
C ASP A 318 -1.52 -2.29 -23.24
N GLU A 319 -0.70 -2.52 -22.21
CA GLU A 319 0.35 -1.59 -21.82
C GLU A 319 1.49 -1.55 -22.87
N PRO A 320 2.13 -0.38 -23.10
CA PRO A 320 3.22 -0.27 -24.06
C PRO A 320 4.39 -1.23 -23.76
N GLU A 321 4.92 -1.89 -24.80
CA GLU A 321 5.96 -2.91 -24.68
C GLU A 321 7.28 -2.41 -24.07
N ASP A 322 7.55 -1.10 -24.14
CA ASP A 322 8.75 -0.45 -23.60
C ASP A 322 8.63 -0.06 -22.11
N TRP A 323 7.46 -0.26 -21.52
CA TRP A 323 7.25 -0.04 -20.09
C TRP A 323 7.82 -1.19 -19.27
N LEU A 324 8.26 -0.89 -18.05
CA LEU A 324 8.63 -1.92 -17.09
C LEU A 324 7.38 -2.77 -16.78
N PRO A 325 7.38 -4.08 -17.10
CA PRO A 325 6.22 -4.92 -16.85
C PRO A 325 6.01 -5.07 -15.34
N LEU A 326 4.75 -4.96 -14.91
CA LEU A 326 4.35 -5.19 -13.53
C LEU A 326 3.73 -6.58 -13.40
N THR A 327 4.26 -7.37 -12.48
CA THR A 327 3.65 -8.63 -12.02
C THR A 327 2.35 -8.37 -11.27
N ASP A 328 1.51 -9.40 -11.10
CA ASP A 328 0.27 -9.30 -10.34
C ASP A 328 0.51 -8.89 -8.87
N ASP A 329 1.59 -9.39 -8.26
CA ASP A 329 1.99 -9.01 -6.90
C ASP A 329 2.36 -7.52 -6.80
N GLN A 330 3.04 -6.99 -7.82
CA GLN A 330 3.40 -5.57 -7.88
C GLN A 330 2.18 -4.68 -8.09
N ARG A 331 1.24 -5.08 -8.97
CA ARG A 331 -0.04 -4.36 -9.13
C ARG A 331 -0.83 -4.36 -7.83
N SER A 332 -0.90 -5.51 -7.16
CA SER A 332 -1.56 -5.66 -5.86
C SER A 332 -0.92 -4.77 -4.79
N LEU A 333 0.41 -4.66 -4.76
CA LEU A 333 1.14 -3.77 -3.85
C LEU A 333 0.76 -2.29 -4.09
N ILE A 334 0.72 -1.84 -5.35
CA ILE A 334 0.36 -0.45 -5.69
C ILE A 334 -1.08 -0.14 -5.26
N GLN A 335 -2.00 -1.08 -5.50
CA GLN A 335 -3.42 -0.94 -5.15
C GLN A 335 -3.63 -0.95 -3.63
N GLU A 336 -2.98 -1.87 -2.91
CA GLU A 336 -2.99 -1.92 -1.43
C GLU A 336 -2.45 -0.59 -0.86
N PHE A 337 -1.36 -0.07 -1.43
CA PHE A 337 -0.78 1.20 -1.00
C PHE A 337 -1.78 2.36 -1.14
N GLY A 338 -2.38 2.54 -2.33
CA GLY A 338 -3.34 3.60 -2.58
C GLY A 338 -4.61 3.47 -1.74
N ARG A 339 -5.09 2.24 -1.53
CA ARG A 339 -6.23 1.93 -0.65
C ARG A 339 -5.97 2.36 0.80
N ASN A 340 -4.77 2.09 1.32
CA ASN A 340 -4.39 2.49 2.69
C ASN A 340 -4.25 4.02 2.83
N VAL A 341 -3.68 4.69 1.82
CA VAL A 341 -3.62 6.16 1.79
C VAL A 341 -5.01 6.76 1.82
N TYR A 342 -5.90 6.29 0.94
CA TYR A 342 -7.26 6.77 0.88
C TYR A 342 -8.02 6.53 2.20
N HIS A 343 -7.83 5.36 2.82
CA HIS A 343 -8.43 5.07 4.12
C HIS A 343 -7.94 6.01 5.23
N ASP A 344 -6.64 6.25 5.32
CA ASP A 344 -6.07 7.18 6.32
C ASP A 344 -6.57 8.61 6.08
N GLU A 345 -6.57 9.09 4.83
CA GLU A 345 -7.11 10.41 4.48
C GLU A 345 -8.59 10.53 4.86
N ALA A 346 -9.41 9.51 4.59
CA ALA A 346 -10.81 9.49 4.95
C ALA A 346 -11.03 9.59 6.47
N ARG A 347 -10.15 9.01 7.29
CA ARG A 347 -10.22 9.11 8.76
C ARG A 347 -9.88 10.49 9.29
N GLU A 348 -8.98 11.20 8.60
CA GLU A 348 -8.54 12.54 8.97
C GLU A 348 -9.51 13.63 8.50
N GLN A 349 -10.43 13.31 7.58
CA GLN A 349 -11.40 14.29 7.12
C GLN A 349 -12.32 14.75 8.27
N PRO A 350 -12.67 16.05 8.33
CA PRO A 350 -13.71 16.53 9.21
C PRO A 350 -14.99 15.71 9.01
N GLN A 351 -15.66 15.36 10.12
CA GLN A 351 -16.96 14.72 10.04
C GLN A 351 -17.89 15.56 9.17
N ALA A 352 -18.66 14.87 8.33
CA ALA A 352 -19.66 15.53 7.52
C ALA A 352 -20.70 16.23 8.40
N ILE A 353 -21.21 17.34 7.91
CA ILE A 353 -22.10 18.22 8.67
C ILE A 353 -23.55 17.77 8.49
N ASP A 354 -23.88 17.25 7.30
CA ASP A 354 -25.24 16.82 6.94
C ASP A 354 -25.24 15.37 6.49
N THR A 355 -26.17 14.56 7.00
CA THR A 355 -26.48 13.24 6.42
C THR A 355 -27.67 13.38 5.50
N LEU A 356 -27.47 13.19 4.20
CA LEU A 356 -28.52 13.33 3.18
C LEU A 356 -29.41 12.10 3.11
N HIS A 357 -28.81 10.91 3.15
CA HIS A 357 -29.53 9.64 3.11
C HIS A 357 -28.92 8.64 4.09
N TRP A 358 -29.76 7.77 4.64
CA TRP A 358 -29.36 6.60 5.41
C TRP A 358 -30.24 5.42 5.00
N GLY A 359 -29.70 4.23 5.12
CA GLY A 359 -30.44 3.01 4.80
C GLY A 359 -29.61 1.79 5.14
N ASP A 360 -30.13 0.63 4.74
CA ASP A 360 -29.46 -0.64 4.99
C ASP A 360 -28.51 -0.97 3.84
N CYS A 361 -27.42 -1.66 4.18
CA CYS A 361 -26.52 -2.25 3.21
C CYS A 361 -26.32 -3.73 3.52
N SER A 362 -26.14 -4.53 2.47
CA SER A 362 -25.91 -5.97 2.63
C SER A 362 -25.01 -6.53 1.54
N ALA A 363 -24.31 -7.61 1.85
CA ALA A 363 -23.60 -8.39 0.84
C ALA A 363 -23.69 -9.86 1.22
N ARG A 364 -23.72 -10.74 0.22
CA ARG A 364 -23.65 -12.18 0.39
C ARG A 364 -22.39 -12.70 -0.29
N LEU A 365 -21.57 -13.42 0.47
CA LEU A 365 -20.33 -14.03 0.01
C LEU A 365 -20.51 -15.54 0.10
N ASP A 366 -20.67 -16.21 -1.04
CA ASP A 366 -20.77 -17.67 -1.11
C ASP A 366 -19.36 -18.30 -1.30
N ASP A 367 -19.13 -19.48 -0.74
CA ASP A 367 -17.85 -20.23 -0.87
C ASP A 367 -16.63 -19.51 -0.28
N VAL A 368 -16.73 -19.07 0.99
CA VAL A 368 -15.60 -18.49 1.71
C VAL A 368 -14.66 -19.60 2.16
N ARG A 369 -13.38 -19.52 1.81
CA ARG A 369 -12.37 -20.52 2.17
C ARG A 369 -11.47 -20.01 3.27
N VAL A 370 -11.20 -20.87 4.24
CA VAL A 370 -10.24 -20.60 5.32
C VAL A 370 -9.22 -21.73 5.30
N THR A 371 -7.95 -21.36 5.10
CA THR A 371 -6.82 -22.28 5.11
C THR A 371 -6.01 -22.01 6.37
N LEU A 372 -5.88 -23.02 7.23
CA LEU A 372 -5.09 -22.92 8.45
C LEU A 372 -3.61 -23.20 8.16
N ASP A 373 -2.75 -22.41 8.76
CA ASP A 373 -1.31 -22.64 8.84
C ASP A 373 -0.96 -23.02 10.29
N PRO A 374 -0.88 -24.33 10.59
CA PRO A 374 -0.61 -24.80 11.95
C PRO A 374 0.80 -24.45 12.42
N ASP A 375 1.77 -24.35 11.51
CA ASP A 375 3.17 -24.05 11.85
C ASP A 375 3.33 -22.60 12.31
N ARG A 376 2.53 -21.70 11.72
CA ARG A 376 2.53 -20.26 12.07
C ARG A 376 1.45 -19.86 13.06
N ALA A 377 0.60 -20.80 13.48
CA ALA A 377 -0.61 -20.53 14.25
C ALA A 377 -1.45 -19.41 13.61
N ASP A 378 -1.58 -19.47 12.29
CA ASP A 378 -2.21 -18.45 11.45
C ASP A 378 -3.29 -19.05 10.55
N ALA A 379 -4.09 -18.20 9.91
CA ALA A 379 -5.10 -18.61 8.95
C ALA A 379 -5.16 -17.60 7.80
N THR A 380 -5.30 -18.10 6.58
CA THR A 380 -5.57 -17.31 5.39
C THR A 380 -7.04 -17.43 5.03
N VAL A 381 -7.72 -16.30 4.81
CA VAL A 381 -9.12 -16.28 4.40
C VAL A 381 -9.22 -15.80 2.96
N THR A 382 -9.76 -16.64 2.09
CA THR A 382 -10.05 -16.30 0.70
C THR A 382 -11.54 -16.05 0.56
N LEU A 383 -11.89 -14.79 0.26
CA LEU A 383 -13.27 -14.36 -0.01
C LEU A 383 -13.53 -14.30 -1.52
N PRO A 384 -14.76 -14.58 -2.00
CA PRO A 384 -15.17 -14.25 -3.36
C PRO A 384 -15.23 -12.72 -3.57
N ALA A 385 -15.57 -12.29 -4.78
CA ALA A 385 -15.82 -10.88 -5.07
C ALA A 385 -16.98 -10.36 -4.19
N LEU A 386 -16.74 -9.24 -3.49
CA LEU A 386 -17.73 -8.60 -2.65
C LEU A 386 -18.54 -7.61 -3.47
N THR A 387 -19.83 -7.86 -3.64
CA THR A 387 -20.78 -6.89 -4.22
C THR A 387 -21.68 -6.37 -3.11
N LEU A 388 -21.48 -5.12 -2.73
CA LEU A 388 -22.28 -4.46 -1.70
C LEU A 388 -23.58 -3.95 -2.33
N ASP A 389 -24.72 -4.47 -1.85
CA ASP A 389 -26.05 -3.96 -2.14
C ASP A 389 -26.39 -2.84 -1.14
N ILE A 390 -26.85 -1.71 -1.67
CA ILE A 390 -27.16 -0.48 -0.93
C ILE A 390 -28.59 -0.13 -1.27
N ASP A 391 -29.44 0.04 -0.25
CA ASP A 391 -30.80 0.54 -0.47
C ASP A 391 -30.77 2.01 -0.89
N ASP A 392 -30.59 2.24 -2.19
CA ASP A 392 -30.50 3.55 -2.82
C ASP A 392 -31.86 4.06 -3.31
N THR A 393 -32.96 3.42 -2.93
CA THR A 393 -34.31 3.74 -3.43
C THR A 393 -34.73 5.18 -3.09
N SER A 394 -34.23 5.71 -1.97
CA SER A 394 -34.48 7.09 -1.53
C SER A 394 -33.56 8.13 -2.16
N TRP A 395 -32.53 7.74 -2.93
CA TRP A 395 -31.55 8.68 -3.50
C TRP A 395 -32.16 9.42 -4.70
N GLN A 396 -32.63 10.64 -4.47
CA GLN A 396 -33.32 11.43 -5.49
C GLN A 396 -32.48 12.65 -5.91
N GLY A 397 -32.74 13.14 -7.13
CA GLY A 397 -32.09 14.32 -7.68
C GLY A 397 -30.60 14.13 -8.05
N PRO A 398 -29.90 15.23 -8.41
CA PRO A 398 -28.53 15.18 -8.90
C PRO A 398 -27.53 14.54 -7.95
N VAL A 399 -27.69 14.75 -6.64
CA VAL A 399 -26.87 14.10 -5.61
C VAL A 399 -26.98 12.58 -5.66
N GLY A 400 -28.21 12.07 -5.71
CA GLY A 400 -28.45 10.63 -5.74
C GLY A 400 -27.89 9.96 -7.01
N GLU A 401 -27.96 10.64 -8.16
CA GLU A 401 -27.40 10.13 -9.41
C GLU A 401 -25.87 10.06 -9.37
N VAL A 402 -25.21 11.14 -8.92
CA VAL A 402 -23.74 11.19 -8.79
C VAL A 402 -23.25 10.16 -7.78
N ALA A 403 -23.94 10.01 -6.64
CA ALA A 403 -23.58 9.03 -5.63
C ALA A 403 -23.68 7.58 -6.18
N ARG A 404 -24.73 7.25 -6.95
CA ARG A 404 -24.87 5.92 -7.57
C ARG A 404 -23.76 5.65 -8.58
N GLU A 405 -23.47 6.61 -9.45
CA GLU A 405 -22.40 6.48 -10.44
C GLU A 405 -21.06 6.24 -9.75
N ARG A 406 -20.72 7.08 -8.77
CA ARG A 406 -19.42 7.03 -8.08
C ARG A 406 -19.27 5.77 -7.23
N LEU A 407 -20.30 5.38 -6.48
CA LEU A 407 -20.23 4.17 -5.66
C LEU A 407 -19.99 2.91 -6.50
N ARG A 408 -20.58 2.81 -7.69
CA ARG A 408 -20.32 1.70 -8.64
C ARG A 408 -18.87 1.65 -9.12
N THR A 409 -18.20 2.80 -9.18
CA THR A 409 -16.80 2.91 -9.62
C THR A 409 -15.79 2.72 -8.48
N MET A 410 -16.22 2.78 -7.22
CA MET A 410 -15.33 2.73 -6.06
C MET A 410 -15.00 1.31 -5.60
N ARG A 411 -14.22 0.61 -6.45
CA ARG A 411 -13.69 -0.73 -6.15
C ARG A 411 -12.93 -0.79 -4.82
N PHE A 412 -12.20 0.26 -4.46
CA PHE A 412 -11.43 0.30 -3.21
C PHE A 412 -12.31 0.20 -1.95
N VAL A 413 -13.54 0.73 -1.92
CA VAL A 413 -14.44 0.61 -0.74
C VAL A 413 -14.82 -0.86 -0.53
N GLN A 414 -15.14 -1.54 -1.63
CA GLN A 414 -15.49 -2.96 -1.62
C GLN A 414 -14.29 -3.81 -1.18
N GLU A 415 -13.09 -3.46 -1.63
CA GLU A 415 -11.84 -4.12 -1.19
C GLU A 415 -11.52 -3.85 0.28
N LEU A 416 -11.65 -2.61 0.77
CA LEU A 416 -11.46 -2.29 2.19
C LEU A 416 -12.42 -3.10 3.07
N LEU A 417 -13.68 -3.22 2.64
CA LEU A 417 -14.68 -4.01 3.34
C LEU A 417 -14.36 -5.50 3.27
N ARG A 418 -13.89 -6.00 2.12
CA ARG A 418 -13.44 -7.39 1.95
C ARG A 418 -12.27 -7.72 2.88
N ASP A 419 -11.26 -6.84 2.96
CA ASP A 419 -10.12 -7.01 3.86
C ASP A 419 -10.56 -7.04 5.33
N ALA A 420 -11.45 -6.13 5.72
CA ALA A 420 -12.01 -6.09 7.08
C ALA A 420 -12.82 -7.36 7.41
N VAL A 421 -13.62 -7.87 6.47
CA VAL A 421 -14.33 -9.14 6.62
C VAL A 421 -13.35 -10.30 6.74
N ALA A 422 -12.33 -10.36 5.88
CA ALA A 422 -11.33 -11.43 5.86
C ALA A 422 -10.58 -11.50 7.19
N GLU A 423 -10.10 -10.36 7.70
CA GLU A 423 -9.40 -10.28 8.98
C GLU A 423 -10.31 -10.64 10.16
N THR A 424 -11.57 -10.19 10.15
CA THR A 424 -12.55 -10.53 11.18
C THR A 424 -12.85 -12.04 11.21
N VAL A 425 -13.01 -12.66 10.04
CA VAL A 425 -13.22 -14.11 9.90
C VAL A 425 -11.97 -14.89 10.29
N ARG A 426 -10.77 -14.41 9.91
CA ARG A 426 -9.47 -14.99 10.29
C ARG A 426 -9.35 -15.04 11.81
N HIS A 427 -9.61 -13.91 12.49
CA HIS A 427 -9.59 -13.85 13.94
C HIS A 427 -10.60 -14.82 14.58
N ALA A 428 -11.82 -14.88 14.05
CA ALA A 428 -12.86 -15.79 14.53
C ALA A 428 -12.51 -17.27 14.35
N ALA A 429 -11.86 -17.62 13.23
CA ALA A 429 -11.35 -18.95 12.96
C ALA A 429 -10.28 -19.36 13.97
N LEU A 430 -9.29 -18.49 14.22
CA LEU A 430 -8.18 -18.74 15.14
C LEU A 430 -8.61 -18.80 16.61
N THR A 431 -9.65 -18.04 16.99
CA THR A 431 -10.20 -18.02 18.36
C THR A 431 -11.27 -19.10 18.60
N GLY A 432 -11.63 -19.87 17.58
CA GLY A 432 -12.55 -20.99 17.71
C GLY A 432 -14.03 -20.59 17.84
N ILE A 433 -14.43 -19.44 17.29
CA ILE A 433 -15.81 -18.97 17.34
C ILE A 433 -16.71 -19.93 16.53
N ALA A 434 -17.82 -20.34 17.14
CA ALA A 434 -18.76 -21.28 16.54
C ALA A 434 -19.32 -20.74 15.21
N GLY A 435 -19.26 -21.57 14.16
CA GLY A 435 -19.68 -21.20 12.79
C GLY A 435 -18.57 -20.66 11.90
N TYR A 436 -17.42 -20.31 12.47
CA TYR A 436 -16.26 -19.81 11.74
C TYR A 436 -15.02 -20.68 11.93
N ALA A 437 -14.96 -21.46 13.02
CA ALA A 437 -13.91 -22.42 13.31
C ALA A 437 -13.93 -23.65 12.39
N PRO A 438 -12.83 -24.41 12.30
CA PRO A 438 -12.80 -25.66 11.53
C PRO A 438 -13.89 -26.63 11.98
N PRO A 439 -14.46 -27.42 11.06
CA PRO A 439 -15.41 -28.46 11.44
C PRO A 439 -14.75 -29.43 12.43
N ARG A 440 -15.41 -29.68 13.57
CA ARG A 440 -14.93 -30.68 14.53
C ARG A 440 -15.07 -32.05 13.90
N ASP A 441 -13.94 -32.70 13.62
CA ASP A 441 -13.93 -34.11 13.28
C ASP A 441 -14.58 -34.89 14.42
N GLY A 442 -15.66 -35.61 14.12
CA GLY A 442 -16.40 -36.45 15.07
C GLY A 442 -15.63 -37.67 15.56
N ARG A 443 -14.30 -37.60 15.71
CA ARG A 443 -13.48 -38.65 16.32
C ARG A 443 -13.26 -38.29 17.78
N SER A 444 -14.22 -38.71 18.60
CA SER A 444 -14.04 -38.91 20.04
C SER A 444 -13.25 -40.18 20.30
#